data_AF-A0A925HS90-F1
#
_entry.id   AF-A0A925HS90-F1
#
_cell.length_a   1.000
_cell.length_b   1.000
_cell.length_c   1.000
_cell.angle_alpha   90.00
_cell.angle_beta   90.00
_cell.angle_gamma   90.00
#
_symmetry.space_group_name_H-M   'P 1'
#
loop_
_entity.id
_entity.type
_entity.pdbx_description
1 polymer ?
#
loop_
_entity_poly.entity_id
_entity_poly.type
_entity_poly.pdbx_seq_one_letter_code
_entity_poly.pdbx_strand_id
1 'polypeptide(L)'
;MRSRLVSLAILALCLAPTAAAPAPQSAAFAQFVDRYLDGFAQRHPSIAGGNGLHQHDDLLDDFSAAAIKAEIVTLKRQRRELNAFDPARLSPDERVDRRILDGIIDGWLLEQETLQNWRRNPMLYASALSDGVSNLMTMENAPAPVRMRRIIAKLASVPQLLQAARTNLKNPPKLFTERGIGFMRGAAEMLDHDIPLAFAAQKGTPLMDSLTRAAATARPLITAYADWL
;
A
#
# COMPACT_ATOMS: atom_id res chain seq x y z
N MET A 1 74.70 -9.94 56.44
CA MET A 1 73.77 -11.03 56.08
C MET A 1 72.49 -10.39 55.55
N ARG A 2 72.10 -10.75 54.32
CA ARG A 2 70.98 -10.15 53.55
C ARG A 2 69.65 -10.72 54.07
N SER A 3 68.69 -9.87 54.41
CA SER A 3 67.28 -10.29 54.56
C SER A 3 66.40 -9.44 53.66
N ARG A 4 65.62 -10.12 52.81
CA ARG A 4 64.89 -9.58 51.67
C ARG A 4 63.52 -9.05 52.12
N LEU A 5 63.21 -7.80 51.79
CA LEU A 5 61.87 -7.21 51.88
C LEU A 5 60.99 -7.82 50.77
N VAL A 6 59.97 -8.58 51.15
CA VAL A 6 58.90 -9.05 50.24
C VAL A 6 57.87 -7.94 50.15
N SER A 7 57.80 -7.27 48.99
CA SER A 7 56.76 -6.28 48.69
C SER A 7 55.51 -7.00 48.21
N LEU A 8 54.41 -6.86 48.95
CA LEU A 8 53.08 -7.35 48.59
C LEU A 8 52.45 -6.33 47.62
N ALA A 9 52.44 -6.64 46.32
CA ALA A 9 51.71 -5.84 45.34
C ALA A 9 50.22 -6.25 45.36
N ILE A 10 49.36 -5.42 45.92
CA ILE A 10 47.91 -5.56 45.83
C ILE A 10 47.51 -5.16 44.40
N LEU A 11 47.23 -6.16 43.57
CA LEU A 11 46.66 -5.98 42.24
C LEU A 11 45.20 -5.53 42.40
N ALA A 12 44.94 -4.23 42.33
CA ALA A 12 43.58 -3.69 42.28
C ALA A 12 42.93 -4.15 40.96
N LEU A 13 42.08 -5.16 41.05
CA LEU A 13 41.25 -5.63 39.94
C LEU A 13 40.19 -4.55 39.67
N CYS A 14 40.45 -3.68 38.70
CA CYS A 14 39.45 -2.76 38.17
C CYS A 14 38.28 -3.57 37.60
N LEU A 15 37.20 -3.75 38.37
CA LEU A 15 35.90 -4.12 37.82
C LEU A 15 35.44 -2.94 36.96
N ALA A 16 35.76 -2.98 35.67
CA ALA A 16 35.04 -2.17 34.70
C ALA A 16 33.56 -2.57 34.78
N PRO A 17 32.61 -1.62 34.88
CA PRO A 17 31.20 -1.95 34.82
C PRO A 17 30.95 -2.68 33.49
N THR A 18 30.50 -3.92 33.57
CA THR A 18 29.96 -4.64 32.41
C THR A 18 28.81 -3.80 31.89
N ALA A 19 29.00 -3.13 30.76
CA ALA A 19 27.93 -2.43 30.08
C ALA A 19 26.80 -3.43 29.86
N ALA A 20 25.65 -3.17 30.50
CA ALA A 20 24.47 -4.01 30.33
C ALA A 20 24.15 -4.09 28.84
N ALA A 21 23.89 -5.31 28.34
CA ALA A 21 23.48 -5.49 26.96
C ALA A 21 22.25 -4.58 26.71
N PRO A 22 22.26 -3.77 25.64
CA PRO A 22 21.16 -2.85 25.40
C PRO A 22 19.85 -3.63 25.20
N ALA A 23 18.76 -3.15 25.80
CA ALA A 23 17.49 -3.88 25.83
C ALA A 23 16.97 -4.20 24.41
N PRO A 24 16.35 -5.36 24.16
CA PRO A 24 15.82 -5.69 22.83
C PRO A 24 14.77 -4.68 22.36
N GLN A 25 14.72 -4.42 21.05
CA GLN A 25 13.76 -3.48 20.45
C GLN A 25 12.57 -4.16 19.75
N SER A 26 12.49 -5.50 19.79
CA SER A 26 11.53 -6.31 19.04
C SER A 26 10.06 -5.88 19.17
N ALA A 27 9.57 -5.62 20.39
CA ALA A 27 8.19 -5.19 20.58
C ALA A 27 7.89 -3.82 19.93
N ALA A 28 8.82 -2.87 20.04
CA ALA A 28 8.67 -1.56 19.42
C ALA A 28 8.81 -1.64 17.89
N PHE A 29 9.67 -2.52 17.39
CA PHE A 29 9.84 -2.77 15.96
C PHE A 29 8.58 -3.42 15.38
N ALA A 30 8.05 -4.48 15.99
CA ALA A 30 6.80 -5.11 15.57
C ALA A 30 5.64 -4.10 15.51
N GLN A 31 5.46 -3.29 16.54
CA GLN A 31 4.43 -2.24 16.55
C GLN A 31 4.64 -1.19 15.44
N PHE A 32 5.89 -0.87 15.08
CA PHE A 32 6.18 0.00 13.94
C PHE A 32 5.76 -0.66 12.62
N VAL A 33 6.10 -1.94 12.43
CA VAL A 33 5.72 -2.71 11.23
C VAL A 33 4.21 -2.79 11.09
N ASP A 34 3.48 -3.10 12.16
CA ASP A 34 2.01 -3.16 12.15
C ASP A 34 1.41 -1.82 11.72
N ARG A 35 1.84 -0.71 12.33
CA ARG A 35 1.38 0.63 11.95
C ARG A 35 1.73 0.99 10.50
N TYR A 36 2.89 0.54 10.00
CA TYR A 36 3.27 0.74 8.61
C TYR A 36 2.33 0.01 7.66
N LEU A 37 2.05 -1.28 7.92
CA LEU A 37 1.18 -2.11 7.10
C LEU A 37 -0.28 -1.64 7.14
N ASP A 38 -0.78 -1.24 8.31
CA ASP A 38 -2.12 -0.66 8.44
C ASP A 38 -2.26 0.65 7.64
N GLY A 39 -1.26 1.54 7.77
CA GLY A 39 -1.23 2.78 7.01
C GLY A 39 -1.12 2.54 5.50
N PHE A 40 -0.34 1.54 5.08
CA PHE A 40 -0.24 1.12 3.69
C PHE A 40 -1.58 0.60 3.17
N ALA A 41 -2.27 -0.26 3.92
CA ALA A 41 -3.55 -0.83 3.52
C ALA A 41 -4.66 0.22 3.39
N GLN A 42 -4.65 1.24 4.26
CA GLN A 42 -5.56 2.39 4.15
C GLN A 42 -5.28 3.23 2.91
N ARG A 43 -3.99 3.41 2.58
CA ARG A 43 -3.54 4.32 1.52
C ARG A 43 -3.70 3.71 0.13
N HIS A 44 -3.36 2.42 0.01
CA HIS A 44 -3.30 1.65 -1.22
C HIS A 44 -4.20 0.41 -1.16
N PRO A 45 -5.52 0.59 -0.94
CA PRO A 45 -6.44 -0.53 -0.67
C PRO A 45 -6.48 -1.57 -1.79
N SER A 46 -6.29 -1.16 -3.04
CA SER A 46 -6.34 -2.08 -4.18
C SER A 46 -5.13 -3.02 -4.22
N ILE A 47 -3.93 -2.50 -3.94
CA ILE A 47 -2.70 -3.31 -3.81
C ILE A 47 -2.78 -4.17 -2.55
N ALA A 48 -3.24 -3.60 -1.44
CA ALA A 48 -3.36 -4.27 -0.15
C ALA A 48 -4.28 -5.50 -0.24
N GLY A 49 -5.43 -5.37 -0.91
CA GLY A 49 -6.33 -6.49 -1.17
C GLY A 49 -5.67 -7.63 -1.96
N GLY A 50 -4.83 -7.30 -2.96
CA GLY A 50 -4.05 -8.30 -3.70
C GLY A 50 -2.99 -9.01 -2.84
N ASN A 51 -2.53 -8.37 -1.78
CA ASN A 51 -1.59 -8.92 -0.80
C ASN A 51 -2.29 -9.65 0.36
N GLY A 52 -3.63 -9.80 0.33
CA GLY A 52 -4.40 -10.47 1.39
C GLY A 52 -4.82 -9.58 2.55
N LEU A 53 -4.62 -8.26 2.46
CA LEU A 53 -5.04 -7.28 3.47
C LEU A 53 -6.41 -6.70 3.08
N HIS A 54 -7.47 -7.18 3.73
CA HIS A 54 -8.85 -6.98 3.28
C HIS A 54 -9.68 -5.98 4.11
N GLN A 55 -9.03 -5.23 4.99
CA GLN A 55 -9.67 -4.26 5.90
C GLN A 55 -10.31 -3.08 5.15
N HIS A 56 -9.80 -2.77 3.94
CA HIS A 56 -10.20 -1.60 3.14
C HIS A 56 -10.65 -2.00 1.72
N ASP A 57 -11.08 -3.25 1.55
CA ASP A 57 -11.56 -3.77 0.27
C ASP A 57 -12.76 -2.99 -0.30
N ASP A 58 -13.47 -2.19 0.48
CA ASP A 58 -14.58 -1.34 0.03
C ASP A 58 -14.13 0.02 -0.54
N LEU A 59 -12.86 0.39 -0.41
CA LEU A 59 -12.34 1.71 -0.79
C LEU A 59 -11.52 1.66 -2.10
N LEU A 60 -11.58 2.73 -2.91
CA LEU A 60 -10.58 2.97 -3.96
C LEU A 60 -9.47 3.90 -3.43
N ASP A 61 -8.30 3.79 -4.04
CA ASP A 61 -7.15 4.65 -3.77
C ASP A 61 -7.51 6.14 -3.97
N ASP A 62 -7.25 6.97 -2.95
CA ASP A 62 -7.45 8.41 -3.06
C ASP A 62 -6.23 9.07 -3.72
N PHE A 63 -6.34 9.49 -4.98
CA PHE A 63 -5.26 10.20 -5.67
C PHE A 63 -5.33 11.73 -5.55
N SER A 64 -6.09 12.28 -4.61
CA SER A 64 -6.11 13.72 -4.38
C SER A 64 -4.72 14.27 -4.02
N ALA A 65 -4.45 15.52 -4.40
CA ALA A 65 -3.19 16.18 -4.05
C ALA A 65 -2.94 16.22 -2.52
N ALA A 66 -4.02 16.30 -1.73
CA ALA A 66 -3.95 16.26 -0.28
C ALA A 66 -3.50 14.88 0.22
N ALA A 67 -4.07 13.79 -0.31
CA ALA A 67 -3.69 12.43 0.05
C ALA A 67 -2.24 12.10 -0.33
N ILE A 68 -1.80 12.47 -1.54
CA ILE A 68 -0.42 12.28 -1.98
C ILE A 68 0.56 13.05 -1.08
N LYS A 69 0.25 14.31 -0.74
CA LYS A 69 1.08 15.11 0.17
C LYS A 69 1.14 14.49 1.57
N ALA A 70 0.00 14.03 2.10
CA ALA A 70 -0.07 13.38 3.41
C ALA A 70 0.74 12.08 3.45
N GLU A 71 0.71 11.31 2.37
CA GLU A 71 1.51 10.09 2.21
C GLU A 71 3.00 10.39 2.24
N ILE A 72 3.48 11.36 1.45
CA ILE A 72 4.90 11.76 1.43
C ILE A 72 5.37 12.17 2.84
N VAL A 73 4.57 12.97 3.55
CA VAL A 73 4.90 13.39 4.94
C VAL A 73 4.99 12.19 5.87
N THR A 74 4.07 11.24 5.73
CA THR A 74 4.03 10.01 6.53
C THR A 74 5.21 9.09 6.23
N LEU A 75 5.52 8.83 4.96
CA LEU A 75 6.67 8.03 4.54
C LEU A 75 7.99 8.63 5.03
N LYS A 76 8.16 9.97 4.93
CA LYS A 76 9.35 10.65 5.47
C LYS A 76 9.48 10.49 6.98
N ARG A 77 8.36 10.51 7.71
CA ARG A 77 8.35 10.28 9.16
C ARG A 77 8.70 8.83 9.47
N GLN A 78 8.06 7.87 8.81
CA GLN A 78 8.32 6.44 8.98
C GLN A 78 9.77 6.07 8.64
N ARG A 79 10.37 6.67 7.61
CA ARG A 79 11.80 6.50 7.30
C ARG A 79 12.71 6.94 8.44
N ARG A 80 12.39 8.06 9.11
CA ARG A 80 13.17 8.51 10.27
C ARG A 80 12.99 7.59 11.47
N GLU A 81 11.77 7.14 11.73
CA GLU A 81 11.47 6.18 12.80
C GLU A 81 12.18 4.84 12.57
N LEU A 82 12.11 4.30 11.35
CA LEU A 82 12.78 3.05 10.97
C LEU A 82 14.30 3.12 11.13
N ASN A 83 14.89 4.26 10.77
CA ASN A 83 16.32 4.50 10.90
C ASN A 83 16.80 4.69 12.35
N ALA A 84 15.88 4.94 13.29
CA ALA A 84 16.20 5.05 14.72
C ALA A 84 16.30 3.69 15.43
N PHE A 85 15.84 2.59 14.81
CA PHE A 85 16.10 1.24 15.32
C PHE A 85 17.59 0.89 15.14
N ASP A 86 18.23 0.48 16.24
CA ASP A 86 19.62 0.05 16.25
C ASP A 86 19.71 -1.40 15.75
N PRO A 87 20.36 -1.67 14.60
CA PRO A 87 20.47 -3.03 14.08
C PRO A 87 21.10 -4.03 15.06
N ALA A 88 21.95 -3.59 15.99
CA ALA A 88 22.56 -4.46 16.99
C ALA A 88 21.56 -4.96 18.06
N ARG A 89 20.40 -4.31 18.16
CA ARG A 89 19.33 -4.61 19.14
C ARG A 89 18.11 -5.31 18.51
N LEU A 90 18.24 -5.68 17.23
CA LEU A 90 17.24 -6.42 16.46
C LEU A 90 17.70 -7.87 16.26
N SER A 91 16.74 -8.79 16.19
CA SER A 91 16.97 -10.18 15.79
C SER A 91 17.52 -10.26 14.36
N PRO A 92 18.12 -11.39 13.95
CA PRO A 92 18.56 -11.58 12.57
C PRO A 92 17.46 -11.34 11.53
N ASP A 93 16.25 -11.84 11.78
CA ASP A 93 15.13 -11.70 10.87
C ASP A 93 14.62 -10.24 10.84
N GLU A 94 14.52 -9.59 12.01
CA GLU A 94 14.12 -8.18 12.11
C GLU A 94 15.10 -7.24 11.39
N ARG A 95 16.40 -7.58 11.33
CA ARG A 95 17.38 -6.81 10.55
C ARG A 95 17.11 -6.92 9.04
N VAL A 96 16.66 -8.08 8.58
CA VAL A 96 16.26 -8.29 7.18
C VAL A 96 14.99 -7.50 6.89
N ASP A 97 13.97 -7.63 7.75
CA ASP A 97 12.70 -6.91 7.61
C ASP A 97 12.91 -5.39 7.61
N ARG A 98 13.75 -4.87 8.52
CA ARG A 98 14.13 -3.46 8.56
C ARG A 98 14.72 -3.01 7.23
N ARG A 99 15.62 -3.80 6.63
CA ARG A 99 16.25 -3.46 5.34
C ARG A 99 15.25 -3.49 4.19
N ILE A 100 14.32 -4.46 4.20
CA ILE A 100 13.26 -4.56 3.21
C ILE A 100 12.35 -3.33 3.31
N LEU A 101 11.89 -2.98 4.52
CA LEU A 101 11.02 -1.82 4.75
C LEU A 101 11.70 -0.50 4.38
N ASP A 102 13.00 -0.34 4.64
CA ASP A 102 13.75 0.85 4.24
C ASP A 102 13.72 1.02 2.72
N GLY A 103 14.00 -0.06 1.98
CA GLY A 103 13.90 -0.07 0.52
C GLY A 103 12.48 0.18 -0.01
N ILE A 104 11.45 -0.37 0.64
CA ILE A 104 10.05 -0.12 0.26
C ILE A 104 9.69 1.35 0.47
N ILE A 105 10.02 1.93 1.63
CA ILE A 105 9.72 3.34 1.94
C ILE A 105 10.45 4.27 0.97
N ASP A 106 11.72 4.00 0.68
CA ASP A 106 12.47 4.79 -0.29
C ASP A 106 11.91 4.63 -1.71
N GLY A 107 11.44 3.44 -2.09
CA GLY A 107 10.75 3.20 -3.36
C GLY A 107 9.47 4.03 -3.48
N TRP A 108 8.64 4.07 -2.44
CA TRP A 108 7.44 4.92 -2.42
C TRP A 108 7.79 6.40 -2.47
N LEU A 109 8.80 6.86 -1.73
CA LEU A 109 9.25 8.26 -1.81
C LEU A 109 9.78 8.63 -3.20
N LEU A 110 10.54 7.74 -3.84
CA LEU A 110 10.98 7.91 -5.21
C LEU A 110 9.80 8.05 -6.18
N GLU A 111 8.80 7.17 -6.04
CA GLU A 111 7.59 7.20 -6.86
C GLU A 111 6.81 8.50 -6.68
N GLN A 112 6.54 8.90 -5.43
CA GLN A 112 5.67 10.04 -5.12
C GLN A 112 6.35 11.40 -5.35
N GLU A 113 7.65 11.54 -5.05
CA GLU A 113 8.35 12.83 -5.10
C GLU A 113 9.13 13.06 -6.40
N THR A 114 9.78 12.03 -6.92
CA THR A 114 10.75 12.17 -8.02
C THR A 114 10.14 11.75 -9.36
N LEU A 115 9.61 10.52 -9.44
CA LEU A 115 9.05 10.00 -10.68
C LEU A 115 7.69 10.61 -10.98
N GLN A 116 6.89 10.80 -9.93
CA GLN A 116 5.55 11.35 -9.98
C GLN A 116 4.69 10.67 -11.07
N ASN A 117 4.67 9.33 -11.15
CA ASN A 117 3.91 8.68 -12.23
C ASN A 117 2.43 9.01 -12.15
N TRP A 118 1.90 9.36 -10.97
CA TRP A 118 0.57 9.93 -10.81
C TRP A 118 0.31 11.18 -11.70
N ARG A 119 1.33 11.92 -12.15
CA ARG A 119 1.18 13.07 -13.08
C ARG A 119 1.29 12.72 -14.56
N ARG A 120 1.82 11.55 -14.91
CA ARG A 120 2.22 11.24 -16.29
C ARG A 120 1.82 9.87 -16.80
N ASN A 121 1.37 8.98 -15.92
CA ASN A 121 1.00 7.61 -16.26
C ASN A 121 -0.50 7.39 -15.98
N PRO A 122 -1.37 7.51 -17.00
CA PRO A 122 -2.80 7.27 -16.85
C PRO A 122 -3.14 5.82 -16.47
N MET A 123 -2.26 4.84 -16.73
CA MET A 123 -2.49 3.44 -16.38
C MET A 123 -2.58 3.22 -14.86
N LEU A 124 -1.93 4.06 -14.04
CA LEU A 124 -1.99 4.00 -12.57
C LEU A 124 -3.45 4.03 -12.06
N TYR A 125 -4.25 4.93 -12.63
CA TYR A 125 -5.65 5.11 -12.26
C TYR A 125 -6.52 3.96 -12.73
N ALA A 126 -6.20 3.39 -13.90
CA ALA A 126 -6.91 2.23 -14.43
C ALA A 126 -6.62 1.00 -13.56
N SER A 127 -5.36 0.76 -13.21
CA SER A 127 -4.93 -0.34 -12.34
C SER A 127 -5.57 -0.28 -10.96
N ALA A 128 -5.61 0.90 -10.31
CA ALA A 128 -6.28 1.04 -9.01
C ALA A 128 -7.76 0.59 -9.07
N LEU A 129 -8.47 0.91 -10.16
CA LEU A 129 -9.84 0.45 -10.37
C LEU A 129 -9.90 -1.04 -10.70
N SER A 130 -9.13 -1.48 -11.71
CA SER A 130 -9.22 -2.85 -12.24
C SER A 130 -8.78 -3.88 -11.22
N ASP A 131 -7.67 -3.64 -10.53
CA ASP A 131 -7.10 -4.57 -9.57
C ASP A 131 -8.00 -4.65 -8.33
N GLY A 132 -8.48 -3.50 -7.85
CA GLY A 132 -9.39 -3.44 -6.71
C GLY A 132 -10.70 -4.22 -6.94
N VAL A 133 -11.28 -4.14 -8.14
CA VAL A 133 -12.49 -4.90 -8.48
C VAL A 133 -12.16 -6.37 -8.78
N SER A 134 -11.11 -6.63 -9.55
CA SER A 134 -10.69 -7.99 -9.95
C SER A 134 -10.34 -8.86 -8.75
N ASN A 135 -9.63 -8.32 -7.76
CA ASN A 135 -9.32 -9.03 -6.51
C ASN A 135 -10.59 -9.51 -5.81
N LEU A 136 -11.65 -8.70 -5.79
CA LEU A 136 -12.94 -9.06 -5.18
C LEU A 136 -13.78 -10.03 -6.04
N MET A 137 -13.48 -10.16 -7.33
CA MET A 137 -14.12 -11.16 -8.19
C MET A 137 -13.43 -12.52 -8.07
N THR A 138 -12.10 -12.53 -8.03
CA THR A 138 -11.28 -13.74 -8.19
C THR A 138 -10.81 -14.34 -6.88
N MET A 139 -10.63 -13.54 -5.81
CA MET A 139 -10.23 -14.04 -4.50
C MET A 139 -11.46 -14.32 -3.64
N GLU A 140 -11.66 -15.57 -3.22
CA GLU A 140 -12.75 -15.96 -2.32
C GLU A 140 -12.43 -15.66 -0.84
N ASN A 141 -11.98 -14.44 -0.56
CA ASN A 141 -11.62 -13.98 0.79
C ASN A 141 -12.83 -13.76 1.73
N ALA A 142 -14.04 -13.72 1.18
CA ALA A 142 -15.30 -13.53 1.90
C ALA A 142 -16.49 -14.10 1.11
N PRO A 143 -17.65 -14.35 1.76
CA PRO A 143 -18.87 -14.77 1.06
C PRO A 143 -19.24 -13.80 -0.07
N ALA A 144 -19.75 -14.32 -1.18
CA ALA A 144 -20.09 -13.53 -2.37
C ALA A 144 -20.89 -12.25 -2.07
N PRO A 145 -21.95 -12.26 -1.23
CA PRO A 145 -22.67 -11.03 -0.90
C PRO A 145 -21.83 -9.92 -0.25
N VAL A 146 -20.80 -10.28 0.52
CA VAL A 146 -19.87 -9.31 1.13
C VAL A 146 -18.99 -8.68 0.05
N ARG A 147 -18.40 -9.51 -0.82
CA ARG A 147 -17.56 -9.03 -1.93
C ARG A 147 -18.33 -8.15 -2.91
N MET A 148 -19.57 -8.52 -3.26
CA MET A 148 -20.45 -7.72 -4.10
C MET A 148 -20.72 -6.32 -3.51
N ARG A 149 -20.99 -6.24 -2.19
CA ARG A 149 -21.19 -4.94 -1.51
C ARG A 149 -19.93 -4.08 -1.52
N ARG A 150 -18.76 -4.68 -1.34
CA ARG A 150 -17.46 -3.99 -1.43
C ARG A 150 -17.21 -3.45 -2.84
N ILE A 151 -17.52 -4.23 -3.89
CA ILE A 151 -17.44 -3.75 -5.28
C ILE A 151 -18.40 -2.58 -5.50
N ILE A 152 -19.66 -2.66 -5.04
CA ILE A 152 -20.60 -1.54 -5.14
C ILE A 152 -20.03 -0.26 -4.49
N ALA A 153 -19.46 -0.37 -3.28
CA ALA A 153 -18.84 0.75 -2.59
C ALA A 153 -17.63 1.33 -3.35
N LYS A 154 -16.75 0.48 -3.88
CA LYS A 154 -15.64 0.92 -4.74
C LYS A 154 -16.14 1.67 -5.98
N LEU A 155 -17.14 1.13 -6.68
CA LEU A 155 -17.69 1.72 -7.90
C LEU A 155 -18.33 3.10 -7.65
N ALA A 156 -18.89 3.33 -6.45
CA ALA A 156 -19.39 4.65 -6.06
C ALA A 156 -18.27 5.72 -5.97
N SER A 157 -17.01 5.31 -5.79
CA SER A 157 -15.85 6.21 -5.70
C SER A 157 -15.19 6.51 -7.06
N VAL A 158 -15.66 5.88 -8.15
CA VAL A 158 -15.13 6.10 -9.51
C VAL A 158 -15.14 7.58 -9.94
N PRO A 159 -16.20 8.38 -9.70
CA PRO A 159 -16.18 9.80 -10.06
C PRO A 159 -15.01 10.57 -9.42
N GLN A 160 -14.72 10.30 -8.14
CA GLN A 160 -13.62 10.93 -7.41
C GLN A 160 -12.26 10.51 -7.97
N LEU A 161 -12.07 9.22 -8.24
CA LEU A 161 -10.85 8.68 -8.85
C LEU A 161 -10.56 9.37 -10.20
N LEU A 162 -11.55 9.42 -11.09
CA LEU A 162 -11.39 10.02 -12.42
C LEU A 162 -11.21 11.54 -12.36
N GLN A 163 -11.82 12.22 -11.38
CA GLN A 163 -11.59 13.65 -11.17
C GLN A 163 -10.16 13.95 -10.69
N ALA A 164 -9.65 13.14 -9.76
CA ALA A 164 -8.26 13.23 -9.33
C ALA A 164 -7.30 12.97 -10.49
N ALA A 165 -7.58 11.96 -11.32
CA ALA A 165 -6.79 11.65 -12.51
C ALA A 165 -6.69 12.82 -13.50
N ARG A 166 -7.83 13.44 -13.85
CA ARG A 166 -7.86 14.65 -14.70
C ARG A 166 -7.07 15.81 -14.10
N THR A 167 -7.17 15.99 -12.79
CA THR A 167 -6.48 17.07 -12.07
C THR A 167 -4.96 16.87 -12.07
N ASN A 168 -4.53 15.63 -11.86
CA ASN A 168 -3.14 15.25 -11.66
C ASN A 168 -2.35 15.14 -12.97
N LEU A 169 -2.96 14.59 -14.03
CA LEU A 169 -2.26 14.37 -15.28
C LEU A 169 -1.84 15.70 -15.92
N LYS A 170 -0.56 15.80 -16.29
CA LYS A 170 0.07 16.95 -16.95
C LYS A 170 0.97 16.47 -18.09
N ASN A 171 0.49 16.64 -19.32
CA ASN A 171 1.22 16.29 -20.55
C ASN A 171 1.84 14.86 -20.50
N PRO A 172 1.03 13.81 -20.28
CA PRO A 172 1.53 12.44 -20.26
C PRO A 172 2.18 12.06 -21.60
N PRO A 173 3.23 11.22 -21.62
CA PRO A 173 3.80 10.72 -22.88
C PRO A 173 2.73 10.07 -23.76
N LYS A 174 2.80 10.29 -25.07
CA LYS A 174 1.83 9.74 -26.04
C LYS A 174 1.63 8.23 -25.87
N LEU A 175 2.73 7.47 -25.79
CA LEU A 175 2.68 6.02 -25.61
C LEU A 175 1.94 5.62 -24.32
N PHE A 176 2.15 6.35 -23.22
CA PHE A 176 1.48 6.05 -21.95
C PHE A 176 -0.02 6.37 -22.04
N THR A 177 -0.37 7.44 -22.75
CA THR A 177 -1.74 7.85 -23.00
C THR A 177 -2.49 6.79 -23.81
N GLU A 178 -1.92 6.36 -24.95
CA GLU A 178 -2.49 5.30 -25.80
C GLU A 178 -2.71 3.99 -25.03
N ARG A 179 -1.75 3.60 -24.18
CA ARG A 179 -1.91 2.42 -23.31
C ARG A 179 -2.95 2.63 -22.22
N GLY A 180 -2.98 3.81 -21.60
CA GLY A 180 -3.98 4.19 -20.60
C GLY A 180 -5.41 4.14 -21.12
N ILE A 181 -5.64 4.58 -22.36
CA ILE A 181 -6.94 4.45 -23.03
C ILE A 181 -7.35 2.98 -23.11
N GLY A 182 -6.45 2.10 -23.58
CA GLY A 182 -6.70 0.66 -23.66
C GLY A 182 -7.03 0.05 -22.28
N PHE A 183 -6.27 0.41 -21.25
CA PHE A 183 -6.50 -0.07 -19.88
C PHE A 183 -7.86 0.39 -19.33
N MET A 184 -8.24 1.66 -19.53
CA MET A 184 -9.53 2.18 -19.09
C MET A 184 -10.70 1.51 -19.82
N ARG A 185 -10.58 1.28 -21.14
CA ARG A 185 -11.61 0.55 -21.91
C ARG A 185 -11.74 -0.89 -21.43
N GLY A 186 -10.62 -1.58 -21.21
CA GLY A 186 -10.63 -2.93 -20.63
C GLY A 186 -11.27 -2.97 -19.24
N ALA A 187 -10.99 -1.98 -18.38
CA ALA A 187 -11.65 -1.86 -17.08
C ALA A 187 -13.16 -1.68 -17.21
N ALA A 188 -13.64 -0.87 -18.17
CA ALA A 188 -15.08 -0.70 -18.43
C ALA A 188 -15.75 -1.96 -19.00
N GLU A 189 -15.05 -2.74 -19.83
CA GLU A 189 -15.51 -4.02 -20.37
C GLU A 189 -15.61 -5.10 -19.27
N MET A 190 -14.60 -5.17 -18.39
CA MET A 190 -14.59 -6.07 -17.22
C MET A 190 -15.84 -5.87 -16.34
N LEU A 191 -16.27 -4.63 -16.12
CA LEU A 191 -17.47 -4.35 -15.31
C LEU A 191 -18.77 -4.89 -15.95
N ASP A 192 -18.80 -5.05 -17.28
CA ASP A 192 -19.96 -5.57 -18.00
C ASP A 192 -19.96 -7.10 -18.07
N HIS A 193 -18.81 -7.65 -18.46
CA HIS A 193 -18.70 -9.05 -18.84
C HIS A 193 -18.33 -9.93 -17.66
N ASP A 194 -17.38 -9.49 -16.82
CA ASP A 194 -16.75 -10.38 -15.84
C ASP A 194 -17.53 -10.39 -14.52
N ILE A 195 -18.17 -9.29 -14.14
CA ILE A 195 -19.01 -9.23 -12.93
C ILE A 195 -20.15 -10.27 -12.95
N PRO A 196 -20.96 -10.39 -14.01
CA PRO A 196 -22.00 -11.41 -14.09
C PRO A 196 -21.46 -12.85 -14.04
N LEU A 197 -20.27 -13.09 -14.59
CA LEU A 197 -19.62 -14.40 -14.56
C LEU A 197 -19.11 -14.73 -13.16
N ALA A 198 -18.41 -13.80 -12.52
CA ALA A 198 -17.83 -13.97 -11.19
C ALA A 198 -18.89 -14.23 -10.11
N PHE A 199 -20.10 -13.70 -10.28
CA PHE A 199 -21.21 -13.86 -9.34
C PHE A 199 -22.41 -14.60 -9.95
N ALA A 200 -22.18 -15.51 -10.89
CA ALA A 200 -23.25 -16.25 -11.58
C ALA A 200 -24.23 -16.97 -10.63
N ALA A 201 -23.74 -17.48 -9.49
CA ALA A 201 -24.55 -18.11 -8.45
C ALA A 201 -25.52 -17.15 -7.74
N GLN A 202 -25.36 -15.83 -7.91
CA GLN A 202 -26.22 -14.78 -7.33
C GLN A 202 -27.22 -14.22 -8.36
N LYS A 203 -27.30 -14.80 -9.56
CA LYS A 203 -28.22 -14.37 -10.62
C LYS A 203 -29.66 -14.33 -10.12
N GLY A 204 -30.37 -13.24 -10.42
CA GLY A 204 -31.76 -13.02 -10.03
C GLY A 204 -31.97 -12.53 -8.59
N THR A 205 -30.89 -12.28 -7.84
CA THR A 205 -31.00 -11.68 -6.50
C THR A 205 -31.03 -10.15 -6.57
N PRO A 206 -31.71 -9.46 -5.62
CA PRO A 206 -31.70 -7.99 -5.55
C PRO A 206 -30.29 -7.38 -5.40
N LEU A 207 -29.36 -8.13 -4.79
CA LEU A 207 -27.97 -7.69 -4.65
C LEU A 207 -27.22 -7.74 -5.98
N MET A 208 -27.46 -8.77 -6.80
CA MET A 208 -26.91 -8.82 -8.16
C MET A 208 -27.45 -7.67 -9.02
N ASP A 209 -28.74 -7.36 -8.93
CA ASP A 209 -29.31 -6.21 -9.65
C ASP A 209 -28.66 -4.88 -9.21
N SER A 210 -28.36 -4.74 -7.91
CA SER A 210 -27.70 -3.55 -7.36
C SER A 210 -26.25 -3.44 -7.84
N LEU A 211 -25.52 -4.56 -7.90
CA LEU A 211 -24.16 -4.61 -8.42
C LEU A 211 -24.13 -4.26 -9.91
N THR A 212 -25.02 -4.84 -10.72
CA THR A 212 -25.14 -4.54 -12.15
C THR A 212 -25.48 -3.07 -12.39
N ARG A 213 -26.38 -2.47 -11.60
CA ARG A 213 -26.67 -1.02 -11.68
C ARG A 213 -25.47 -0.15 -11.33
N ALA A 214 -24.71 -0.50 -10.29
CA ALA A 214 -23.50 0.22 -9.92
C ALA A 214 -22.46 0.16 -11.06
N ALA A 215 -22.26 -1.02 -11.64
CA ALA A 215 -21.38 -1.22 -12.81
C ALA A 215 -21.85 -0.38 -14.02
N ALA A 216 -23.14 -0.46 -14.38
CA ALA A 216 -23.73 0.32 -15.46
C ALA A 216 -23.62 1.84 -15.26
N THR A 217 -23.59 2.31 -14.01
CA THR A 217 -23.38 3.73 -13.69
C THR A 217 -21.91 4.14 -13.85
N ALA A 218 -20.97 3.30 -13.41
CA ALA A 218 -19.54 3.60 -13.46
C ALA A 218 -18.96 3.51 -14.89
N ARG A 219 -19.38 2.52 -15.68
CA ARG A 219 -18.88 2.26 -17.04
C ARG A 219 -18.83 3.48 -17.96
N PRO A 220 -19.92 4.24 -18.19
CA PRO A 220 -19.87 5.39 -19.09
C PRO A 220 -18.92 6.48 -18.60
N LEU A 221 -18.71 6.62 -17.28
CA LEU A 221 -17.74 7.57 -16.72
C LEU A 221 -16.30 7.16 -17.05
N ILE A 222 -16.00 5.87 -16.96
CA ILE A 222 -14.69 5.30 -17.29
C ILE A 222 -14.43 5.44 -18.79
N THR A 223 -15.40 5.11 -19.64
CA THR A 223 -15.30 5.29 -21.10
C THR A 223 -15.11 6.76 -21.47
N ALA A 224 -15.89 7.67 -20.88
CA ALA A 224 -15.74 9.11 -21.12
C ALA A 224 -14.38 9.67 -20.65
N TYR A 225 -13.78 9.07 -19.61
CA TYR A 225 -12.41 9.40 -19.23
C TYR A 225 -11.39 8.85 -20.24
N ALA A 226 -11.59 7.63 -20.75
CA ALA A 226 -10.74 7.08 -21.81
C ALA A 226 -10.79 7.91 -23.09
N ASP A 227 -11.95 8.46 -23.45
CA ASP A 227 -12.08 9.33 -24.63
C ASP A 227 -11.53 10.75 -24.40
N TRP A 228 -11.35 11.15 -23.14
CA TRP A 228 -10.72 12.42 -22.77
C TRP A 228 -9.18 12.36 -22.80
N LEU A 229 -8.60 11.19 -22.54
CA LEU A 229 -7.16 10.94 -22.61
C LEU A 229 -6.63 11.10 -24.04
#